data_AF-A0A7V4A2N1-F1
#
_entry.id   AF-A0A7V4A2N1-F1
#
_cell.length_a   1.000
_cell.length_b   1.000
_cell.length_c   1.000
_cell.angle_alpha   90.00
_cell.angle_beta   90.00
_cell.angle_gamma   90.00
#
_symmetry.space_group_name_H-M   'P 1'
#
loop_
_entity.id
_entity.type
_entity.pdbx_description
1 polymer ?
#
loop_
_entity_poly.entity_id
_entity_poly.type
_entity_poly.pdbx_seq_one_letter_code
_entity_poly.pdbx_strand_id
1 'polypeptide(L)'
;MTKTKREYRPWYWANEWTRLYMSRGYLLPGVTIEERVKQIADRAEALTRIEGFSRKFQEYMARGWYSLATPIWANYGLRRGLPISCYGTYVEDDTASILQAVAEIGMMSKQGGGTSVYLGELRPRGAPIRDNGESNGSFAFASLFDRVIEVFNQGSTRRGQCAAYLPIEHPDFGEWLRIQREGSEIQSLFWGVSVGDAWLEAMIAGDREKRERWAQVLKSRAEVGIPYLFF
;
A
#
# COMPACT_ATOMS: atom_id res chain seq x y z
N MET A 1 18.69 -15.39 39.60
CA MET A 1 17.54 -15.94 38.85
C MET A 1 18.00 -16.32 37.45
N THR A 2 18.32 -17.59 37.23
CA THR A 2 18.65 -18.15 35.90
C THR A 2 17.39 -18.12 35.05
N LYS A 3 17.33 -17.26 34.02
CA LYS A 3 16.27 -17.29 33.01
C LYS A 3 16.32 -18.66 32.34
N THR A 4 15.37 -19.54 32.64
CA THR A 4 15.16 -20.80 31.92
C THR A 4 14.99 -20.44 30.45
N LYS A 5 15.95 -20.81 29.59
CA LYS A 5 15.78 -20.67 28.14
C LYS A 5 14.55 -21.48 27.75
N ARG A 6 13.50 -20.82 27.27
CA ARG A 6 12.37 -21.51 26.65
C ARG A 6 12.91 -22.32 25.47
N GLU A 7 12.84 -23.65 25.57
CA GLU A 7 13.08 -24.53 24.43
C GLU A 7 11.85 -24.49 23.52
N TYR A 8 12.02 -23.92 22.33
CA TYR A 8 10.99 -23.93 21.30
C TYR A 8 11.19 -25.15 20.41
N ARG A 9 10.15 -25.99 20.30
CA ARG A 9 10.14 -27.06 19.28
C ARG A 9 10.18 -26.42 17.89
N PRO A 10 10.97 -26.95 16.95
CA PRO A 10 10.94 -26.48 15.57
C PRO A 10 9.50 -26.46 15.03
N TRP A 11 9.14 -25.39 14.33
CA TRP A 11 7.83 -25.19 13.71
C TRP A 11 6.65 -25.09 14.68
N TYR A 12 6.88 -24.75 15.96
CA TYR A 12 5.80 -24.59 16.94
C TYR A 12 4.71 -23.58 16.52
N TRP A 13 5.07 -22.60 15.70
CA TRP A 13 4.14 -21.59 15.17
C TRP A 13 3.29 -22.13 14.01
N ALA A 14 3.73 -23.17 13.31
CA ALA A 14 2.98 -23.82 12.22
C ALA A 14 1.93 -24.81 12.76
N ASN A 15 1.10 -24.33 13.68
CA ASN A 15 -0.02 -25.07 14.26
C ASN A 15 -1.19 -25.22 13.25
N GLU A 16 -2.24 -25.94 13.63
CA GLU A 16 -3.40 -26.22 12.79
C GLU A 16 -4.06 -24.95 12.21
N TRP A 17 -4.14 -23.88 13.01
CA TRP A 17 -4.75 -22.61 12.62
C TRP A 17 -3.90 -21.88 11.59
N THR A 18 -2.57 -21.88 11.79
CA THR A 18 -1.64 -21.28 10.84
C THR A 18 -1.64 -22.05 9.52
N ARG A 19 -1.67 -23.38 9.57
CA ARG A 19 -1.78 -24.22 8.37
C ARG A 19 -3.08 -23.97 7.62
N LEU A 20 -4.20 -23.89 8.33
CA LEU A 20 -5.50 -23.56 7.75
C LEU A 20 -5.53 -22.15 7.16
N TYR A 21 -4.88 -21.17 7.79
CA TYR A 21 -4.80 -19.82 7.25
C TYR A 21 -3.95 -19.76 5.99
N MET A 22 -2.78 -20.39 6.01
CA MET A 22 -1.84 -20.43 4.87
C MET A 22 -2.43 -21.17 3.66
N SER A 23 -3.28 -22.19 3.87
CA SER A 23 -3.92 -22.90 2.76
C SER A 23 -4.93 -22.04 1.97
N ARG A 24 -5.43 -20.93 2.54
CA ARG A 24 -6.43 -20.04 1.92
C ARG A 24 -5.85 -19.02 0.93
N GLY A 25 -4.73 -19.34 0.27
CA GLY A 25 -4.17 -18.52 -0.81
C GLY A 25 -2.67 -18.23 -0.73
N TYR A 26 -1.98 -18.66 0.33
CA TYR A 26 -0.52 -18.47 0.46
C TYR A 26 0.26 -19.65 -0.12
N LEU A 27 -0.33 -20.84 -0.09
CA LEU A 27 0.28 -22.09 -0.54
C LEU A 27 -0.38 -22.59 -1.83
N LEU A 28 0.38 -23.31 -2.65
CA LEU A 28 -0.19 -24.10 -3.75
C LEU A 28 -0.93 -25.31 -3.17
N PRO A 29 -1.94 -25.85 -3.88
CA PRO A 29 -2.64 -27.06 -3.44
C PRO A 29 -1.67 -28.20 -3.13
N GLY A 30 -1.80 -28.81 -1.95
CA GLY A 30 -0.98 -29.93 -1.49
C GLY A 30 0.41 -29.55 -0.95
N VAL A 31 0.83 -28.28 -1.01
CA VAL A 31 2.14 -27.86 -0.47
C VAL A 31 2.02 -27.48 1.00
N THR A 32 2.89 -28.03 1.84
CA THR A 32 2.97 -27.68 3.27
C THR A 32 3.75 -26.39 3.52
N ILE A 33 3.64 -25.83 4.73
CA ILE A 33 4.42 -24.65 5.14
C ILE A 33 5.92 -24.93 5.02
N GLU A 34 6.38 -26.08 5.54
CA GLU A 34 7.77 -26.49 5.56
C GLU A 34 8.35 -26.64 4.15
N GLU A 35 7.64 -27.36 3.27
CA GLU A 35 8.03 -27.51 1.86
C GLU A 35 8.10 -26.16 1.16
N ARG A 36 7.14 -25.27 1.43
CA ARG A 36 7.13 -23.95 0.81
C ARG A 36 8.29 -23.09 1.31
N VAL A 37 8.63 -23.13 2.60
CA VAL A 37 9.84 -22.47 3.12
C VAL A 37 11.08 -23.02 2.45
N LYS A 38 11.20 -24.33 2.30
CA LYS A 38 12.35 -24.95 1.60
C LYS A 38 12.46 -24.44 0.17
N GLN A 39 11.36 -24.38 -0.60
CA GLN A 39 11.36 -23.85 -1.97
C GLN A 39 11.84 -22.39 -2.03
N ILE A 40 11.39 -21.55 -1.08
CA ILE A 40 11.81 -20.15 -0.97
C ILE A 40 13.31 -20.08 -0.64
N ALA A 41 13.75 -20.86 0.35
CA ALA A 41 15.13 -20.88 0.82
C ALA A 41 16.11 -21.37 -0.25
N ASP A 42 15.78 -22.45 -0.96
CA ASP A 42 16.59 -23.00 -2.06
C ASP A 42 16.68 -22.02 -3.23
N ARG A 43 15.57 -21.33 -3.56
CA ARG A 43 15.60 -20.31 -4.61
C ARG A 43 16.49 -19.13 -4.22
N ALA A 44 16.43 -18.70 -2.96
CA ALA A 44 17.27 -17.62 -2.46
C ALA A 44 18.75 -18.02 -2.44
N GLU A 45 19.08 -19.25 -2.02
CA GLU A 45 20.45 -19.79 -2.11
C GLU A 45 20.95 -19.80 -3.56
N ALA A 46 20.15 -20.31 -4.51
CA ALA A 46 20.53 -20.35 -5.92
C ALA A 46 20.80 -18.95 -6.52
N LEU A 47 20.05 -17.93 -6.08
CA LEU A 47 20.24 -16.55 -6.54
C LEU A 47 21.43 -15.85 -5.88
N THR A 48 21.63 -16.07 -4.58
CA THR A 48 22.72 -15.45 -3.81
C THR A 48 24.05 -16.17 -3.99
N ARG A 49 24.03 -17.45 -4.38
CA ARG A 49 25.20 -18.34 -4.51
C ARG A 49 25.98 -18.52 -3.21
N ILE A 50 25.31 -18.35 -2.07
CA ILE A 50 25.91 -18.52 -0.74
C ILE A 50 25.61 -19.94 -0.25
N GLU A 51 26.62 -20.80 -0.24
CA GLU A 51 26.47 -22.19 0.21
C GLU A 51 25.92 -22.27 1.64
N GLY A 52 24.91 -23.14 1.85
CA GLY A 52 24.28 -23.35 3.15
C GLY A 52 23.28 -22.27 3.58
N PHE A 53 23.04 -21.26 2.74
CA PHE A 53 22.03 -20.22 2.99
C PHE A 53 20.64 -20.82 3.23
N SER A 54 20.21 -21.76 2.38
CA SER A 54 18.91 -22.40 2.45
C SER A 54 18.71 -23.11 3.78
N ARG A 55 19.72 -23.88 4.23
CA ARG A 55 19.70 -24.57 5.53
C ARG A 55 19.52 -23.57 6.67
N LYS A 56 20.36 -22.53 6.70
CA LYS A 56 20.32 -21.52 7.76
C LYS A 56 18.99 -20.75 7.78
N PHE A 57 18.46 -20.43 6.60
CA PHE A 57 17.15 -19.78 6.47
C PHE A 57 16.02 -20.67 7.01
N GLN A 58 16.00 -21.96 6.65
CA GLN A 58 15.02 -22.92 7.15
C GLN A 58 15.09 -23.07 8.68
N GLU A 59 16.29 -23.11 9.25
CA GLU A 59 16.48 -23.15 10.71
C GLU A 59 15.87 -21.94 11.41
N TYR A 60 16.06 -20.74 10.85
CA TYR A 60 15.51 -19.50 11.40
C TYR A 60 13.98 -19.42 11.26
N MET A 61 13.44 -19.86 10.12
CA MET A 61 11.99 -20.01 9.94
C MET A 61 11.42 -21.02 10.92
N ALA A 62 12.04 -22.17 11.10
CA ALA A 62 11.60 -23.20 12.05
C ALA A 62 11.57 -22.70 13.49
N ARG A 63 12.50 -21.81 13.86
CA ARG A 63 12.52 -21.13 15.18
C ARG A 63 11.51 -19.99 15.32
N GLY A 64 10.81 -19.63 14.25
CA GLY A 64 9.84 -18.53 14.24
C GLY A 64 10.48 -17.15 14.28
N TRP A 65 11.75 -17.02 13.85
CA TRP A 65 12.47 -15.74 13.88
C TRP A 65 12.11 -14.82 12.73
N TYR A 66 11.56 -15.37 11.65
CA TYR A 66 11.20 -14.66 10.44
C TYR A 66 9.70 -14.79 10.15
N SER A 67 9.11 -13.68 9.71
CA SER A 67 7.81 -13.64 9.05
C SER A 67 8.02 -13.10 7.65
N LEU A 68 7.40 -13.75 6.67
CA LEU A 68 7.53 -13.36 5.25
C LEU A 68 6.21 -12.73 4.79
N ALA A 69 6.32 -11.71 3.93
CA ALA A 69 5.15 -11.06 3.34
C ALA A 69 4.33 -12.03 2.48
N THR A 70 3.02 -11.79 2.35
CA THR A 70 2.10 -12.61 1.56
C THR A 70 2.60 -12.89 0.13
N PRO A 71 3.10 -11.92 -0.66
CA PRO A 71 3.56 -12.20 -2.02
C PRO A 71 4.81 -13.08 -2.08
N ILE A 72 5.65 -13.09 -1.04
CA ILE A 72 6.79 -14.01 -0.96
C ILE A 72 6.29 -15.45 -0.85
N TRP A 73 5.36 -15.70 0.06
CA TRP A 73 4.71 -17.01 0.18
C TRP A 73 4.03 -17.43 -1.13
N ALA A 74 3.21 -16.54 -1.71
CA ALA A 74 2.36 -16.88 -2.84
C ALA A 74 3.11 -17.03 -4.18
N ASN A 75 4.21 -16.29 -4.38
CA ASN A 75 4.82 -16.07 -5.70
C ASN A 75 6.34 -16.29 -5.78
N TYR A 76 7.12 -16.13 -4.70
CA TYR A 76 8.59 -16.15 -4.80
C TYR A 76 9.14 -17.49 -5.30
N GLY A 77 9.94 -17.47 -6.36
CA GLY A 77 10.49 -18.68 -7.00
C GLY A 77 9.49 -19.49 -7.83
N LEU A 78 8.25 -19.00 -8.01
CA LEU A 78 7.25 -19.58 -8.90
C LEU A 78 7.16 -18.77 -10.20
N ARG A 79 6.49 -19.33 -11.21
CA ARG A 79 6.25 -18.65 -12.51
C ARG A 79 4.95 -17.83 -12.55
N ARG A 80 4.45 -17.39 -11.39
CA ARG A 80 3.19 -16.64 -11.27
C ARG A 80 3.36 -15.45 -10.32
N GLY A 81 2.68 -14.35 -10.62
CA GLY A 81 2.63 -13.14 -9.78
C GLY A 81 4.00 -12.50 -9.52
N LEU A 82 4.00 -11.47 -8.68
CA LEU A 82 5.23 -10.78 -8.25
C LEU A 82 5.45 -10.96 -6.73
N PRO A 83 6.71 -11.06 -6.27
CA PRO A 83 7.03 -11.19 -4.85
C PRO A 83 7.09 -9.85 -4.08
N ILE A 84 6.44 -8.80 -4.62
CA ILE A 84 6.49 -7.42 -4.09
C ILE A 84 5.10 -7.02 -3.61
N SER A 85 5.03 -6.39 -2.43
CA SER A 85 3.77 -5.99 -1.77
C SER A 85 3.31 -4.57 -2.06
N CYS A 86 4.24 -3.64 -2.29
CA CYS A 86 3.95 -2.20 -2.32
C CYS A 86 4.53 -1.57 -3.57
N TYR A 87 3.72 -0.75 -4.24
CA TYR A 87 4.10 0.02 -5.43
C TYR A 87 3.64 1.47 -5.24
N GLY A 88 4.53 2.43 -5.48
CA GLY A 88 4.21 3.85 -5.44
C GLY A 88 4.48 4.50 -6.78
N THR A 89 3.49 5.22 -7.30
CA THR A 89 3.57 5.94 -8.57
C THR A 89 3.55 7.44 -8.32
N TYR A 90 4.46 8.15 -8.96
CA TYR A 90 4.47 9.62 -9.01
C TYR A 90 3.78 10.07 -10.30
N VAL A 91 2.96 11.11 -10.20
CA VAL A 91 2.20 11.65 -11.34
C VAL A 91 2.63 13.08 -11.57
N GLU A 92 3.14 13.34 -12.77
CA GLU A 92 3.44 14.69 -13.23
C GLU A 92 2.15 15.41 -13.65
N ASP A 93 2.19 16.74 -13.73
CA ASP A 93 1.09 17.58 -14.23
C ASP A 93 0.92 17.51 -15.76
N ASP A 94 0.80 16.28 -16.26
CA ASP A 94 0.72 15.90 -17.66
C ASP A 94 -0.28 14.74 -17.86
N THR A 95 -1.05 14.80 -18.95
CA THR A 95 -2.07 13.79 -19.24
C THR A 95 -1.47 12.43 -19.55
N ALA A 96 -0.31 12.36 -20.21
CA ALA A 96 0.34 11.08 -20.49
C ALA A 96 0.82 10.43 -19.19
N SER A 97 1.40 11.22 -18.28
CA SER A 97 1.80 10.74 -16.93
C SER A 97 0.60 10.20 -16.14
N ILE A 98 -0.53 10.90 -16.13
CA ILE A 98 -1.78 10.44 -15.49
C ILE A 98 -2.25 9.10 -16.07
N LEU A 99 -2.30 8.98 -17.40
CA LEU A 99 -2.77 7.76 -18.07
C LEU A 99 -1.81 6.58 -17.86
N GLN A 100 -0.50 6.84 -17.83
CA GLN A 100 0.49 5.83 -17.48
C GLN A 100 0.29 5.34 -16.04
N ALA A 101 0.08 6.24 -15.08
CA ALA A 101 -0.17 5.88 -13.69
C ALA A 101 -1.43 5.03 -13.53
N VAL A 102 -2.50 5.34 -14.28
CA VAL A 102 -3.72 4.52 -14.35
C VAL A 102 -3.40 3.10 -14.83
N ALA A 103 -2.60 2.97 -15.90
CA ALA A 103 -2.21 1.66 -16.43
C ALA A 103 -1.34 0.88 -15.43
N GLU A 104 -0.39 1.54 -14.78
CA GLU A 104 0.46 0.94 -13.74
C GLU A 104 -0.37 0.39 -12.58
N ILE A 105 -1.27 1.21 -12.02
CA ILE A 105 -2.13 0.82 -10.90
C ILE A 105 -3.08 -0.31 -11.30
N GLY A 106 -3.66 -0.26 -12.49
CA GLY A 106 -4.51 -1.34 -13.00
C GLY A 106 -3.74 -2.67 -13.12
N MET A 107 -2.52 -2.63 -13.65
CA MET A 107 -1.66 -3.81 -13.79
C MET A 107 -1.19 -4.35 -12.44
N MET A 108 -0.87 -3.49 -11.48
CA MET A 108 -0.44 -3.91 -10.14
C MET A 108 -1.60 -4.45 -9.31
N SER A 109 -2.80 -3.86 -9.45
CA SER A 109 -4.02 -4.36 -8.81
C SER A 109 -4.37 -5.76 -9.31
N LYS A 110 -4.25 -6.01 -10.62
CA LYS A 110 -4.38 -7.36 -11.21
C LYS A 110 -3.37 -8.36 -10.62
N GLN A 111 -2.15 -7.91 -10.34
CA GLN A 111 -1.07 -8.76 -9.82
C GLN A 111 -1.13 -8.95 -8.29
N GLY A 112 -2.07 -8.31 -7.60
CA GLY A 112 -2.27 -8.44 -6.16
C GLY A 112 -1.32 -7.59 -5.31
N GLY A 113 -0.74 -6.54 -5.90
CA GLY A 113 0.05 -5.55 -5.17
C GLY A 113 -0.82 -4.48 -4.53
N GLY A 114 -0.45 -4.01 -3.35
CA GLY A 114 -0.95 -2.75 -2.80
C GLY A 114 -0.31 -1.59 -3.54
N THR A 115 -1.10 -0.59 -3.93
CA THR A 115 -0.64 0.54 -4.73
C THR A 115 -0.78 1.86 -3.97
N SER A 116 0.01 2.86 -4.36
CA SER A 116 -0.17 4.24 -3.94
C SER A 116 0.16 5.19 -5.08
N VAL A 117 -0.41 6.38 -5.03
CA VAL A 117 -0.20 7.42 -6.04
C VAL A 117 -0.01 8.78 -5.38
N TYR A 118 0.97 9.56 -5.84
CA TYR A 118 1.14 10.95 -5.44
C TYR A 118 0.51 11.87 -6.49
N LEU A 119 -0.44 12.72 -6.08
CA LEU A 119 -1.18 13.63 -6.96
C LEU A 119 -0.92 15.11 -6.64
N GLY A 120 0.13 15.40 -5.86
CA GLY A 120 0.42 16.76 -5.40
C GLY A 120 0.93 17.73 -6.47
N GLU A 121 1.44 17.22 -7.59
CA GLU A 121 1.87 18.05 -8.73
C GLU A 121 0.71 18.50 -9.61
N LEU A 122 -0.43 17.79 -9.56
CA LEU A 122 -1.54 18.07 -10.45
C LEU A 122 -2.09 19.47 -10.16
N ARG A 123 -2.21 20.30 -11.20
CA ARG A 123 -2.76 21.64 -11.02
C ARG A 123 -4.20 21.59 -10.45
N PRO A 124 -4.56 22.55 -9.58
CA PRO A 124 -5.85 22.53 -8.88
C PRO A 124 -7.02 22.76 -9.82
N ARG A 125 -8.24 22.52 -9.31
CA ARG A 125 -9.47 22.81 -10.05
C ARG A 125 -9.52 24.28 -10.46
N GLY A 126 -9.92 24.54 -11.69
CA GLY A 126 -9.99 25.91 -12.24
C GLY A 126 -8.67 26.46 -12.76
N ALA A 127 -7.54 25.74 -12.58
CA ALA A 127 -6.27 26.18 -13.15
C ALA A 127 -6.31 26.14 -14.70
N PRO A 128 -5.75 27.15 -15.39
CA PRO A 128 -5.83 27.24 -16.84
C PRO A 128 -5.08 26.08 -17.51
N ILE A 129 -5.67 25.55 -18.59
CA ILE A 129 -5.01 24.61 -19.50
C ILE A 129 -4.61 25.39 -20.76
N ARG A 130 -3.41 25.11 -21.29
CA ARG A 130 -2.87 25.83 -22.44
C ARG A 130 -3.85 25.80 -23.61
N ASP A 131 -4.14 26.99 -24.13
CA ASP A 131 -4.95 27.25 -25.32
C ASP A 131 -6.45 26.86 -25.25
N ASN A 132 -6.93 26.18 -24.19
CA ASN A 132 -8.36 25.93 -23.98
C ASN A 132 -8.71 25.37 -22.58
N GLY A 133 -9.61 26.04 -21.85
CA GLY A 133 -10.31 25.49 -20.69
C GLY A 133 -9.56 25.50 -19.36
N GLU A 134 -10.15 24.83 -18.38
CA GLU A 134 -9.70 24.77 -16.99
C GLU A 134 -9.58 23.32 -16.51
N SER A 135 -8.65 23.08 -15.58
CA SER A 135 -8.44 21.77 -14.96
C SER A 135 -9.62 21.35 -14.08
N ASN A 136 -9.91 20.06 -14.08
CA ASN A 136 -10.85 19.45 -13.15
C ASN A 136 -10.26 19.19 -11.76
N GLY A 137 -8.96 19.46 -11.56
CA GLY A 137 -8.28 19.33 -10.27
C GLY A 137 -7.90 17.91 -9.88
N SER A 138 -6.99 17.81 -8.91
CA SER A 138 -6.43 16.57 -8.36
C SER A 138 -7.50 15.62 -7.82
N PHE A 139 -8.58 16.14 -7.23
CA PHE A 139 -9.69 15.32 -6.71
C PHE A 139 -10.43 14.57 -7.82
N ALA A 140 -10.67 15.21 -8.98
CA ALA A 140 -11.31 14.55 -10.11
C ALA A 140 -10.42 13.46 -10.69
N PHE A 141 -9.10 13.68 -10.77
CA PHE A 141 -8.18 12.63 -11.21
C PHE A 141 -8.05 11.49 -10.19
N ALA A 142 -8.18 11.77 -8.89
CA ALA A 142 -8.23 10.75 -7.84
C ALA A 142 -9.39 9.74 -8.06
N SER A 143 -10.53 10.19 -8.59
CA SER A 143 -11.66 9.30 -8.86
C SER A 143 -11.37 8.27 -9.96
N LEU A 144 -10.46 8.56 -10.90
CA LEU A 144 -10.01 7.57 -11.88
C LEU A 144 -9.35 6.38 -11.18
N PHE A 145 -8.48 6.62 -10.20
CA PHE A 145 -7.79 5.57 -9.47
C PHE A 145 -8.74 4.76 -8.59
N ASP A 146 -9.74 5.41 -8.00
CA ASP A 146 -10.83 4.74 -7.27
C ASP A 146 -11.60 3.76 -8.18
N ARG A 147 -11.99 4.19 -9.39
CA ARG A 147 -12.65 3.32 -10.36
C ARG A 147 -11.75 2.19 -10.84
N VAL A 148 -10.47 2.46 -11.07
CA VAL A 148 -9.49 1.45 -11.51
C VAL A 148 -9.37 0.32 -10.50
N ILE A 149 -9.23 0.61 -9.20
CA ILE A 149 -9.10 -0.46 -8.19
C ILE A 149 -10.39 -1.25 -7.96
N GLU A 150 -11.55 -0.65 -8.24
CA GLU A 150 -12.84 -1.36 -8.20
C GLU A 150 -12.98 -2.32 -9.38
N VAL A 151 -12.61 -1.88 -10.58
CA VAL A 151 -12.72 -2.66 -11.82
C VAL A 151 -11.66 -3.75 -11.90
N PHE A 152 -10.40 -3.40 -11.62
CA PHE A 152 -9.26 -4.32 -11.70
C PHE A 152 -8.98 -4.95 -10.33
N ASN A 153 -9.75 -5.98 -9.98
CA ASN A 153 -9.56 -6.75 -8.75
C ASN A 153 -8.81 -8.08 -8.96
N GLN A 154 -8.13 -8.56 -7.91
CA GLN A 154 -7.33 -9.78 -7.91
C GLN A 154 -8.24 -11.02 -7.77
N GLY A 155 -9.10 -11.29 -8.76
CA GLY A 155 -10.01 -12.44 -8.74
C GLY A 155 -10.84 -12.54 -7.43
N SER A 156 -11.29 -13.75 -7.09
CA SER A 156 -12.24 -13.98 -5.99
C SER A 156 -11.72 -13.72 -4.57
N THR A 157 -10.45 -13.33 -4.38
CA THR A 157 -9.83 -13.33 -3.04
C THR A 157 -9.58 -11.96 -2.42
N ARG A 158 -9.22 -10.89 -3.18
CA ARG A 158 -9.07 -9.51 -2.63
C ARG A 158 -9.32 -8.42 -3.68
N ARG A 159 -10.00 -7.34 -3.27
CA ARG A 159 -10.15 -6.11 -4.06
C ARG A 159 -8.81 -5.39 -4.18
N GLY A 160 -8.58 -4.70 -5.30
CA GLY A 160 -7.44 -3.79 -5.44
C GLY A 160 -7.47 -2.73 -4.34
N GLN A 161 -6.30 -2.34 -3.83
CA GLN A 161 -6.18 -1.29 -2.82
C GLN A 161 -5.18 -0.25 -3.32
N CYS A 162 -5.59 1.02 -3.27
CA CYS A 162 -4.75 2.16 -3.57
C CYS A 162 -4.87 3.22 -2.47
N ALA A 163 -3.76 3.85 -2.13
CA ALA A 163 -3.70 5.05 -1.28
C ALA A 163 -3.17 6.25 -2.07
N ALA A 164 -3.97 7.30 -2.22
CA ALA A 164 -3.56 8.53 -2.89
C ALA A 164 -3.01 9.56 -1.89
N TYR A 165 -1.99 10.32 -2.27
CA TYR A 165 -1.33 11.30 -1.39
C TYR A 165 -1.38 12.70 -2.00
N LEU A 166 -1.68 13.68 -1.14
CA LEU A 166 -1.76 15.10 -1.48
C LEU A 166 -1.07 15.96 -0.40
N PRO A 167 -0.33 17.03 -0.74
CA PRO A 167 0.14 18.02 0.23
C PRO A 167 -1.02 18.74 0.94
N ILE A 168 -0.84 19.10 2.21
CA ILE A 168 -1.85 19.83 3.00
C ILE A 168 -2.09 21.26 2.48
N GLU A 169 -1.09 21.82 1.81
CA GLU A 169 -1.11 23.15 1.19
C GLU A 169 -1.92 23.15 -0.11
N HIS A 170 -2.11 21.99 -0.72
CA HIS A 170 -2.70 21.88 -2.05
C HIS A 170 -4.08 22.56 -2.09
N PRO A 171 -4.39 23.39 -3.11
CA PRO A 171 -5.64 24.15 -3.14
C PRO A 171 -6.90 23.28 -3.10
N ASP A 172 -6.83 22.08 -3.71
CA ASP A 172 -7.94 21.11 -3.70
C ASP A 172 -8.10 20.35 -2.36
N PHE A 173 -7.28 20.60 -1.34
CA PHE A 173 -7.30 19.86 -0.07
C PHE A 173 -8.72 19.74 0.54
N GLY A 174 -9.52 20.81 0.44
CA GLY A 174 -10.90 20.83 0.91
C GLY A 174 -11.80 19.79 0.23
N GLU A 175 -11.60 19.53 -1.07
CA GLU A 175 -12.36 18.50 -1.80
C GLU A 175 -11.97 17.09 -1.35
N TRP A 176 -10.67 16.86 -1.09
CA TRP A 176 -10.14 15.56 -0.65
C TRP A 176 -10.69 15.09 0.70
N LEU A 177 -11.06 16.03 1.59
CA LEU A 177 -11.75 15.71 2.84
C LEU A 177 -13.10 15.00 2.62
N ARG A 178 -13.67 15.02 1.41
CA ARG A 178 -14.92 14.31 1.05
C ARG A 178 -14.71 12.83 0.77
N ILE A 179 -13.48 12.35 0.56
CA ILE A 179 -13.21 10.93 0.26
C ILE A 179 -13.80 10.04 1.38
N GLN A 180 -14.50 8.96 0.98
CA GLN A 180 -15.18 8.00 1.87
C GLN A 180 -16.29 8.60 2.76
N ARG A 181 -16.81 9.80 2.43
CA ARG A 181 -17.99 10.38 3.07
C ARG A 181 -19.25 10.10 2.26
N GLU A 182 -20.40 10.17 2.93
CA GLU A 182 -21.70 10.06 2.28
C GLU A 182 -21.83 11.09 1.14
N GLY A 183 -22.29 10.64 -0.03
CA GLY A 183 -22.45 11.46 -1.23
C GLY A 183 -21.17 11.74 -2.03
N SER A 184 -20.00 11.26 -1.58
CA SER A 184 -18.75 11.38 -2.34
C SER A 184 -18.69 10.36 -3.48
N GLU A 185 -18.07 10.75 -4.60
CA GLU A 185 -17.81 9.86 -5.75
C GLU A 185 -16.64 8.89 -5.50
N ILE A 186 -15.81 9.15 -4.49
CA ILE A 186 -14.65 8.35 -4.12
C ILE A 186 -14.96 7.61 -2.81
N GLN A 187 -15.11 6.28 -2.87
CA GLN A 187 -15.55 5.45 -1.74
C GLN A 187 -14.58 4.30 -1.41
N SER A 188 -13.73 3.89 -2.35
CA SER A 188 -12.83 2.74 -2.20
C SER A 188 -11.37 3.14 -2.01
N LEU A 189 -10.97 4.31 -2.53
CA LEU A 189 -9.63 4.85 -2.43
C LEU A 189 -9.32 5.29 -1.00
N PHE A 190 -8.20 4.85 -0.45
CA PHE A 190 -7.63 5.44 0.76
C PHE A 190 -6.85 6.70 0.41
N TRP A 191 -6.63 7.59 1.37
CA TRP A 191 -5.77 8.74 1.10
C TRP A 191 -4.95 9.17 2.31
N GLY A 192 -3.85 9.85 2.02
CA GLY A 192 -2.94 10.45 2.98
C GLY A 192 -2.68 11.91 2.66
N VAL A 193 -2.39 12.69 3.69
CA VAL A 193 -1.96 14.08 3.56
C VAL A 193 -0.49 14.20 3.93
N SER A 194 0.29 14.86 3.08
CA SER A 194 1.70 15.18 3.32
C SER A 194 1.81 16.55 4.02
N VAL A 195 2.60 16.65 5.08
CA VAL A 195 2.63 17.82 5.97
C VAL A 195 4.08 18.13 6.35
N GLY A 196 4.65 19.18 5.75
CA GLY A 196 6.04 19.58 6.03
C GLY A 196 6.21 20.31 7.36
N ASP A 197 7.44 20.29 7.88
CA ASP A 197 7.82 20.93 9.16
C ASP A 197 7.44 22.41 9.21
N ALA A 198 7.79 23.20 8.19
CA ALA A 198 7.51 24.63 8.15
C ALA A 198 5.99 24.93 8.22
N TRP A 199 5.16 24.06 7.66
CA TRP A 199 3.71 24.20 7.75
C TRP A 199 3.20 23.95 9.17
N LEU A 200 3.71 22.89 9.82
CA LEU A 200 3.37 22.57 11.21
C LEU A 200 3.84 23.65 12.17
N GLU A 201 5.06 24.16 12.01
CA GLU A 201 5.61 25.23 12.83
C GLU A 201 4.74 26.49 12.75
N ALA A 202 4.33 26.90 11.54
CA ALA A 202 3.43 28.04 11.35
C ALA A 202 2.04 27.80 12.01
N MET A 203 1.49 26.59 11.88
CA MET A 203 0.23 26.20 12.53
C MET A 203 0.33 26.30 14.06
N ILE A 204 1.41 25.80 14.64
CA ILE A 204 1.70 25.87 16.09
C ILE A 204 1.84 27.34 16.51
N ALA A 205 2.60 28.13 15.75
CA ALA A 205 2.87 29.55 16.02
C ALA A 205 1.63 30.46 15.99
N GLY A 206 0.50 29.98 15.47
CA GLY A 206 -0.78 30.71 15.53
C GLY A 206 -1.42 31.01 14.19
N ASP A 207 -0.89 30.51 13.08
CA ASP A 207 -1.51 30.68 11.77
C ASP A 207 -2.94 30.13 11.77
N ARG A 208 -3.92 31.03 11.61
CA ARG A 208 -5.33 30.71 11.72
C ARG A 208 -5.80 29.78 10.62
N GLU A 209 -5.40 30.01 9.38
CA GLU A 209 -5.82 29.18 8.25
C GLU A 209 -5.27 27.76 8.41
N LYS A 210 -4.00 27.63 8.80
CA LYS A 210 -3.38 26.31 9.03
C LYS A 210 -4.01 25.58 10.21
N ARG A 211 -4.38 26.28 11.29
CA ARG A 211 -5.12 25.69 12.41
C ARG A 211 -6.50 25.19 11.98
N GLU A 212 -7.21 25.95 11.15
CA GLU A 212 -8.50 25.54 10.61
C GLU A 212 -8.36 24.28 9.71
N ARG A 213 -7.39 24.25 8.79
CA ARG A 213 -7.08 23.04 7.98
C ARG A 213 -6.68 21.85 8.86
N TRP A 214 -5.83 22.05 9.86
CA TRP A 214 -5.41 20.99 10.76
C TRP A 214 -6.58 20.43 11.58
N ALA A 215 -7.48 21.29 12.05
CA ALA A 215 -8.70 20.88 12.73
C ALA A 215 -9.59 20.00 11.81
N GLN A 216 -9.68 20.31 10.52
CA GLN A 216 -10.39 19.48 9.55
C GLN A 216 -9.72 18.09 9.38
N VAL A 217 -8.38 18.03 9.31
CA VAL A 217 -7.64 16.76 9.28
C VAL A 217 -7.96 15.91 10.52
N LEU A 218 -7.86 16.48 11.71
CA LEU A 218 -8.13 15.79 12.97
C LEU A 218 -9.58 15.31 13.07
N LYS A 219 -10.54 16.18 12.69
CA LYS A 219 -11.96 15.82 12.64
C LYS A 219 -12.20 14.65 11.69
N SER A 220 -11.65 14.69 10.49
CA SER A 220 -11.79 13.60 9.53
C SER A 220 -11.22 12.28 10.06
N ARG A 221 -10.03 12.32 10.66
CA ARG A 221 -9.43 11.13 11.27
C ARG A 221 -10.25 10.58 12.44
N ALA A 222 -10.91 11.43 13.22
CA ALA A 222 -11.80 11.00 14.30
C ALA A 222 -13.09 10.34 13.77
N GLU A 223 -13.61 10.81 12.63
CA GLU A 223 -14.87 10.32 12.04
C GLU A 223 -14.68 9.06 11.20
N VAL A 224 -13.64 9.00 10.36
CA VAL A 224 -13.44 7.93 9.35
C VAL A 224 -12.06 7.25 9.44
N GLY A 225 -11.17 7.67 10.34
CA GLY A 225 -9.83 7.08 10.50
C GLY A 225 -8.76 7.56 9.51
N ILE A 226 -9.14 8.33 8.49
CA ILE A 226 -8.29 8.87 7.43
C ILE A 226 -8.50 10.40 7.27
N PRO A 227 -7.52 11.17 6.74
CA PRO A 227 -6.33 10.74 6.00
C PRO A 227 -5.23 10.10 6.86
N TYR A 228 -4.37 9.29 6.23
CA TYR A 228 -3.04 9.00 6.78
C TYR A 228 -2.21 10.29 6.88
N LEU A 229 -1.25 10.34 7.80
CA LEU A 229 -0.34 11.48 7.95
C LEU A 229 1.04 11.06 7.44
N PHE A 230 1.59 11.85 6.53
CA PHE A 230 2.95 11.72 6.03
C PHE A 230 3.70 13.01 6.38
N PHE A 231 4.63 12.94 7.33
CA PHE A 231 5.45 14.07 7.75
C PHE A 231 6.76 14.08 6.97
#